data_AF-A0A520HNK6-F1
#
_entry.id   AF-A0A520HNK6-F1
#
_cell.length_a   1.000
_cell.length_b   1.000
_cell.length_c   1.000
_cell.angle_alpha   90.00
_cell.angle_beta   90.00
_cell.angle_gamma   90.00
#
_symmetry.space_group_name_H-M   'P 1'
#
loop_
_entity.id
_entity.type
_entity.pdbx_description
1 polymer ?
#
loop_
_entity_poly.entity_id
_entity_poly.type
_entity_poly.pdbx_seq_one_letter_code
_entity_poly.pdbx_strand_id
1 'polypeptide(L)'
;MADDLKPMTDADIETPPATTQFEPAAPLKNTGVEFDADGGSTGGNGRAADAKQAIRDNAGKYGQQAADKLRLVADDGKARAGGALEQVSQALNDAATQVDEKLGAQYGQYARSAATQVQGFADTVRNKDVDELLDDARAFVRASPAVAIGVAAALGFAVARLFQAGVDDTRA
;
A
#
# COMPACT_ATOMS: atom_id res chain seq x y z
N MET A 1 -11.99 -36.72 -36.88
CA MET A 1 -11.37 -36.10 -35.69
C MET A 1 -12.50 -35.83 -34.72
N ALA A 2 -12.54 -36.58 -33.62
CA ALA A 2 -13.62 -36.50 -32.64
C ALA A 2 -13.25 -35.50 -31.55
N ASP A 3 -14.15 -34.57 -31.28
CA ASP A 3 -14.10 -33.61 -30.18
C ASP A 3 -14.42 -34.36 -28.87
N ASP A 4 -13.42 -34.63 -28.03
CA ASP A 4 -13.57 -35.22 -26.68
C ASP A 4 -13.50 -34.09 -25.64
N LEU A 5 -14.53 -33.25 -25.59
CA LEU A 5 -14.75 -32.32 -24.48
C LEU A 5 -15.86 -32.88 -23.61
N LYS A 6 -15.47 -33.62 -22.56
CA LYS A 6 -16.40 -34.05 -21.51
C LYS A 6 -16.96 -32.81 -20.79
N PRO A 7 -18.28 -32.69 -20.59
CA PRO A 7 -18.82 -31.65 -19.73
C PRO A 7 -18.40 -31.93 -18.28
N MET A 8 -17.88 -30.92 -17.59
CA MET A 8 -17.65 -31.00 -16.14
C MET A 8 -18.98 -31.34 -15.46
N THR A 9 -18.99 -32.42 -14.68
CA THR A 9 -20.19 -32.88 -13.97
C THR A 9 -20.04 -32.55 -12.48
N ASP A 10 -21.16 -32.37 -11.77
CA ASP A 10 -21.19 -32.05 -10.32
C ASP A 10 -20.42 -33.03 -9.42
N ALA A 11 -19.98 -34.19 -9.95
CA ALA A 11 -19.13 -35.14 -9.26
C ALA A 11 -17.65 -34.70 -9.13
N ASP A 12 -17.18 -33.74 -9.93
CA ASP A 12 -15.83 -33.17 -9.82
C ASP A 12 -15.73 -32.12 -8.69
N ILE A 13 -16.86 -31.76 -8.07
CA ILE A 13 -16.94 -30.89 -6.90
C ILE A 13 -16.97 -31.77 -5.64
N GLU A 14 -15.89 -32.52 -5.40
CA GLU A 14 -15.70 -33.16 -4.10
C GLU A 14 -15.51 -32.07 -3.04
N THR A 15 -16.55 -31.87 -2.22
CA THR A 15 -16.41 -31.06 -1.02
C THR A 15 -15.51 -31.85 -0.07
N PRO A 16 -14.35 -31.31 0.36
CA PRO A 16 -13.42 -32.07 1.19
C PRO A 16 -14.13 -32.53 2.48
N PRO A 17 -13.87 -33.76 2.96
CA PRO A 17 -14.57 -34.31 4.12
C PRO A 17 -14.35 -33.41 5.33
N ALA A 18 -15.42 -33.13 6.08
CA ALA A 18 -15.43 -32.24 7.25
C ALA A 18 -14.57 -32.71 8.45
N THR A 19 -13.71 -33.71 8.25
CA THR A 19 -12.82 -34.30 9.26
C THR A 19 -11.34 -34.19 8.91
N THR A 20 -10.94 -33.28 8.00
CA THR A 20 -9.52 -32.93 7.87
C THR A 20 -9.06 -32.24 9.15
N GLN A 21 -8.50 -33.03 10.06
CA GLN A 21 -7.81 -32.54 11.24
C GLN A 21 -6.59 -31.77 10.74
N PHE A 22 -6.63 -30.44 10.84
CA PHE A 22 -5.50 -29.59 10.49
C PHE A 22 -4.34 -29.90 11.43
N GLU A 23 -3.35 -30.64 10.94
CA GLU A 23 -2.02 -30.61 11.54
C GLU A 23 -1.38 -29.26 11.15
N PRO A 24 -1.13 -28.35 12.10
CA PRO A 24 -0.44 -27.10 11.78
C PRO A 24 0.96 -27.44 11.31
N ALA A 25 1.28 -27.06 10.08
CA ALA A 25 2.63 -27.18 9.54
C ALA A 25 3.62 -26.52 10.52
N ALA A 26 4.71 -27.23 10.83
CA ALA A 26 5.75 -26.72 11.72
C ALA A 26 6.19 -25.32 11.27
N PRO A 27 6.39 -24.37 12.20
CA PRO A 27 6.78 -23.02 11.85
C PRO A 27 8.06 -23.05 11.03
N LEU A 28 8.01 -22.43 9.85
CA LEU A 28 9.17 -22.22 9.00
C LEU A 28 10.27 -21.58 9.86
N LYS A 29 11.41 -22.26 9.98
CA LYS A 29 12.57 -21.72 10.67
C LYS A 29 13.07 -20.49 9.91
N ASN A 30 12.75 -19.33 10.49
CA ASN A 30 13.45 -18.05 10.41
C ASN A 30 14.21 -17.78 9.10
N THR A 31 13.54 -17.20 8.11
CA THR A 31 14.20 -16.45 7.03
C THR A 31 14.62 -15.07 7.53
N GLY A 32 15.48 -15.01 8.55
CA GLY A 32 16.32 -13.88 8.97
C GLY A 32 15.71 -12.47 9.07
N VAL A 33 14.38 -12.32 9.01
CA VAL A 33 13.69 -11.04 9.14
C VAL A 33 12.60 -11.25 10.19
N GLU A 34 13.01 -11.09 11.43
CA GLU A 34 12.12 -11.04 12.58
C GLU A 34 11.41 -9.67 12.52
N PHE A 35 10.21 -9.66 11.94
CA PHE A 35 9.29 -8.54 12.08
C PHE A 35 8.49 -8.74 13.36
N ASP A 36 9.01 -8.22 14.48
CA ASP A 36 8.22 -8.02 15.69
C ASP A 36 7.20 -6.91 15.44
N ALA A 37 6.00 -7.31 15.00
CA ALA A 37 4.83 -6.45 15.00
C ALA A 37 4.12 -6.43 16.39
N ASP A 38 4.86 -6.66 17.48
CA ASP A 38 4.38 -6.38 18.84
C ASP A 38 4.58 -4.89 19.17
N GLY A 39 3.77 -4.05 18.53
CA GLY A 39 3.64 -2.63 18.89
C GLY A 39 2.68 -2.41 20.07
N GLY A 40 2.53 -3.40 20.95
CA GLY A 40 1.41 -3.54 21.86
C GLY A 40 1.81 -3.78 23.32
N SER A 41 2.58 -2.86 23.89
CA SER A 41 2.70 -2.66 25.35
C SER A 41 3.06 -3.88 26.19
N THR A 42 4.34 -4.28 26.23
CA THR A 42 4.88 -4.99 27.40
C THR A 42 6.30 -4.52 27.75
N GLY A 43 6.42 -3.78 28.86
CA GLY A 43 7.61 -3.80 29.73
C GLY A 43 8.81 -2.93 29.35
N GLY A 44 8.79 -1.65 29.74
CA GLY A 44 10.04 -0.88 29.95
C GLY A 44 9.93 0.61 29.66
N ASN A 45 9.37 1.38 30.59
CA ASN A 45 9.26 2.85 30.47
C ASN A 45 10.61 3.56 30.21
N GLY A 46 11.76 2.94 30.48
CA GLY A 46 13.09 3.47 30.16
C GLY A 46 13.47 3.33 28.68
N ARG A 47 13.47 2.10 28.13
CA ARG A 47 13.90 1.84 26.74
C ARG A 47 12.98 2.48 25.70
N ALA A 48 11.67 2.52 25.96
CA ALA A 48 10.74 3.19 25.06
C ALA A 48 10.98 4.71 25.03
N ALA A 49 11.33 5.31 26.17
CA ALA A 49 11.67 6.73 26.25
C ALA A 49 13.00 7.03 25.52
N ASP A 50 14.02 6.19 25.71
CA ASP A 50 15.32 6.32 25.06
C ASP A 50 15.21 6.14 23.53
N ALA A 51 14.47 5.12 23.07
CA ALA A 51 14.20 4.92 21.66
C ALA A 51 13.42 6.10 21.06
N LYS A 52 12.41 6.61 21.78
CA LYS A 52 11.64 7.78 21.33
C LYS A 52 12.47 9.07 21.31
N GLN A 53 13.46 9.20 22.19
CA GLN A 53 14.41 10.31 22.22
C GLN A 53 15.37 10.22 21.03
N ALA A 54 15.99 9.07 20.81
CA ALA A 54 16.89 8.83 19.69
C ALA A 54 16.18 9.03 18.34
N ILE A 55 14.95 8.55 18.20
CA ILE A 55 14.15 8.78 16.98
C ILE A 55 13.88 10.27 16.80
N ARG A 56 13.53 11.02 17.85
CA ARG A 56 13.31 12.47 17.73
C ARG A 56 14.57 13.23 17.36
N ASP A 57 15.72 12.88 17.94
CA ASP A 57 17.00 13.55 17.66
C ASP A 57 17.46 13.28 16.23
N ASN A 58 17.32 12.03 15.75
CA ASN A 58 17.64 11.68 14.37
C ASN A 58 16.62 12.26 13.38
N ALA A 59 15.32 12.12 13.65
CA ALA A 59 14.27 12.70 12.81
C ALA A 59 14.36 14.23 12.73
N GLY A 60 14.82 14.92 13.78
CA GLY A 60 15.07 16.36 13.74
C GLY A 60 16.20 16.73 12.77
N LYS A 61 17.33 16.02 12.82
CA LYS A 61 18.48 16.26 11.95
C LYS A 61 18.20 15.92 10.48
N TYR A 62 17.66 14.72 10.23
CA TYR A 62 17.32 14.27 8.88
C TYR A 62 16.07 14.97 8.34
N GLY A 63 15.09 15.26 9.20
CA GLY A 63 13.86 15.94 8.82
C GLY A 63 14.07 17.37 8.37
N GLN A 64 15.00 18.12 8.96
CA GLN A 64 15.36 19.45 8.46
C GLN A 64 15.97 19.40 7.06
N GLN A 65 16.94 18.50 6.84
CA GLN A 65 17.56 18.31 5.52
C GLN A 65 16.57 17.81 4.48
N ALA A 66 15.70 16.85 4.87
CA ALA A 66 14.64 16.35 4.01
C ALA A 66 13.61 17.43 3.71
N ALA A 67 13.21 18.27 4.66
CA ALA A 67 12.26 19.36 4.43
C ALA A 67 12.81 20.39 3.43
N ASP A 68 14.09 20.76 3.54
CA ASP A 68 14.72 21.68 2.59
C ASP A 68 14.84 21.06 1.19
N LYS A 69 15.19 19.77 1.10
CA LYS A 69 15.21 19.03 -0.18
C LYS A 69 13.82 18.84 -0.75
N LEU A 70 12.82 18.54 0.07
CA LEU A 70 11.42 18.37 -0.34
C LEU A 70 10.83 19.67 -0.85
N ARG A 71 11.18 20.82 -0.28
CA ARG A 71 10.79 22.13 -0.84
C ARG A 71 11.37 22.37 -2.23
N LEU A 72 12.67 22.09 -2.41
CA LEU A 72 13.33 22.21 -3.71
C LEU A 72 12.80 21.20 -4.74
N VAL A 73 12.47 19.99 -4.29
CA VAL A 73 11.89 18.91 -5.10
C VAL A 73 10.39 19.08 -5.30
N ALA A 74 9.68 19.88 -4.50
CA ALA A 74 8.25 20.10 -4.72
C ALA A 74 8.00 20.87 -6.02
N ASP A 75 8.82 21.89 -6.29
CA ASP A 75 8.72 22.70 -7.51
C ASP A 75 9.21 21.94 -8.75
N ASP A 76 10.37 21.27 -8.68
CA ASP A 76 10.97 20.52 -9.80
C ASP A 76 10.32 19.12 -9.98
N GLY A 77 9.85 18.54 -8.89
CA GLY A 77 9.22 17.23 -8.85
C GLY A 77 7.85 17.22 -9.49
N LYS A 78 7.11 18.34 -9.53
CA LYS A 78 5.82 18.40 -10.25
C LYS A 78 6.01 18.19 -11.76
N ALA A 79 7.05 18.78 -12.35
CA ALA A 79 7.34 18.60 -13.77
C ALA A 79 7.85 17.18 -14.07
N ARG A 80 8.75 16.65 -13.23
CA ARG A 80 9.28 15.29 -13.38
C ARG A 80 8.23 14.20 -13.12
N ALA A 81 7.40 14.38 -12.09
CA ALA A 81 6.27 13.51 -11.81
C ALA A 81 5.23 13.61 -12.91
N GLY A 82 4.93 14.80 -13.44
CA GLY A 82 4.03 14.95 -14.59
C GLY A 82 4.47 14.10 -15.78
N GLY A 83 5.75 14.14 -16.14
CA GLY A 83 6.29 13.30 -17.23
C GLY A 83 6.23 11.80 -16.96
N ALA A 84 6.53 11.36 -15.73
CA ALA A 84 6.45 9.94 -15.36
C ALA A 84 4.99 9.45 -15.26
N LEU A 85 4.09 10.28 -14.72
CA LEU A 85 2.67 9.99 -14.59
C LEU A 85 1.99 9.94 -15.97
N GLU A 86 2.42 10.75 -16.93
CA GLU A 86 1.94 10.67 -18.31
C GLU A 86 2.25 9.30 -18.92
N GLN A 87 3.48 8.82 -18.75
CA GLN A 87 3.90 7.49 -19.24
C GLN A 87 3.11 6.35 -18.57
N VAL A 88 2.87 6.45 -17.27
CA VAL A 88 2.05 5.48 -16.53
C VAL A 88 0.59 5.56 -16.98
N SER A 89 0.04 6.75 -17.15
CA SER A 89 -1.33 6.98 -17.63
C SER A 89 -1.53 6.40 -19.03
N GLN A 90 -0.56 6.58 -19.92
CA GLN A 90 -0.61 6.05 -21.28
C GLN A 90 -0.58 4.51 -21.25
N ALA A 91 0.32 3.91 -20.47
CA ALA A 91 0.38 2.46 -20.28
C ALA A 91 -0.91 1.88 -19.65
N LEU A 92 -1.51 2.58 -18.68
CA LEU A 92 -2.77 2.18 -18.07
C LEU A 92 -3.95 2.33 -19.03
N ASN A 93 -3.97 3.36 -19.88
CA ASN A 93 -5.03 3.54 -20.87
C ASN A 93 -4.96 2.47 -21.97
N ASP A 94 -3.74 2.12 -22.41
CA ASP A 94 -3.52 1.02 -23.37
C ASP A 94 -3.95 -0.33 -22.77
N ALA A 95 -3.72 -0.54 -21.48
CA ALA A 95 -4.18 -1.73 -20.76
C ALA A 95 -5.70 -1.71 -20.48
N ALA A 96 -6.26 -0.57 -20.12
CA ALA A 96 -7.69 -0.40 -19.87
C ALA A 96 -8.49 -0.61 -21.16
N THR A 97 -8.01 -0.12 -22.30
CA THR A 97 -8.63 -0.39 -23.62
C THR A 97 -8.68 -1.89 -23.91
N GLN A 98 -7.62 -2.63 -23.55
CA GLN A 98 -7.59 -4.10 -23.69
C GLN A 98 -8.48 -4.84 -22.68
N VAL A 99 -8.79 -4.21 -21.55
CA VAL A 99 -9.57 -4.80 -20.44
C VAL A 99 -11.07 -4.46 -20.54
N ASP A 100 -11.42 -3.29 -21.08
CA ASP A 100 -12.80 -2.84 -21.30
C ASP A 100 -13.55 -3.75 -22.29
N GLU A 101 -12.82 -4.35 -23.25
CA GLU A 101 -13.35 -5.38 -24.16
C GLU A 101 -13.78 -6.68 -23.45
N LYS A 102 -13.37 -6.91 -22.19
CA LYS A 102 -13.57 -8.21 -21.51
C LYS A 102 -14.43 -8.21 -20.25
N LEU A 103 -14.75 -7.07 -19.64
CA LEU A 103 -15.23 -7.09 -18.26
C LEU A 103 -16.76 -7.02 -18.04
N GLY A 104 -17.59 -6.53 -18.95
CA GLY A 104 -19.05 -6.67 -18.86
C GLY A 104 -19.75 -6.05 -17.61
N ALA A 105 -21.09 -6.01 -17.64
CA ALA A 105 -21.92 -5.17 -16.76
C ALA A 105 -21.90 -5.50 -15.24
N GLN A 106 -21.33 -6.63 -14.80
CA GLN A 106 -21.43 -7.10 -13.42
C GLN A 106 -20.37 -6.54 -12.45
N TYR A 107 -19.30 -5.92 -12.95
CA TYR A 107 -18.32 -5.20 -12.09
C TYR A 107 -18.72 -3.74 -11.80
N GLY A 108 -19.81 -3.25 -12.40
CA GLY A 108 -20.21 -1.85 -12.37
C GLY A 108 -20.63 -1.32 -10.99
N GLN A 109 -21.14 -2.17 -10.09
CA GLN A 109 -21.64 -1.72 -8.79
C GLN A 109 -20.57 -1.57 -7.71
N TYR A 110 -19.53 -2.40 -7.76
CA TYR A 110 -18.36 -2.20 -6.90
C TYR A 110 -17.57 -0.97 -7.38
N ALA A 111 -17.43 -0.83 -8.71
CA ALA A 111 -16.84 0.34 -9.34
C ALA A 111 -17.59 1.64 -8.97
N ARG A 112 -18.93 1.64 -8.99
CA ARG A 112 -19.75 2.82 -8.63
C ARG A 112 -19.62 3.18 -7.15
N SER A 113 -19.55 2.19 -6.25
CA SER A 113 -19.43 2.44 -4.81
C SER A 113 -18.05 2.99 -4.43
N ALA A 114 -17.00 2.47 -5.06
CA ALA A 114 -15.65 3.02 -4.96
C ALA A 114 -15.59 4.42 -5.58
N ALA A 115 -16.21 4.63 -6.75
CA ALA A 115 -16.26 5.92 -7.43
C ALA A 115 -16.90 7.00 -6.55
N THR A 116 -18.00 6.70 -5.86
CA THR A 116 -18.64 7.67 -4.94
C THR A 116 -17.72 8.08 -3.79
N GLN A 117 -16.98 7.13 -3.20
CA GLN A 117 -16.03 7.42 -2.12
C GLN A 117 -14.84 8.25 -2.63
N VAL A 118 -14.31 7.92 -3.81
CA VAL A 118 -13.25 8.68 -4.47
C VAL A 118 -13.73 10.09 -4.83
N GLN A 119 -14.96 10.25 -5.28
CA GLN A 119 -15.53 11.53 -5.65
C GLN A 119 -15.71 12.46 -4.44
N GLY A 120 -16.22 11.95 -3.31
CA GLY A 120 -16.29 12.73 -2.07
C GLY A 120 -14.92 13.15 -1.53
N PHE A 121 -13.90 12.29 -1.72
CA PHE A 121 -12.52 12.64 -1.41
C PHE A 121 -11.97 13.71 -2.37
N ALA A 122 -12.24 13.58 -3.67
CA ALA A 122 -11.82 14.55 -4.68
C ALA A 122 -12.45 15.94 -4.46
N ASP A 123 -13.73 16.00 -4.09
CA ASP A 123 -14.39 17.26 -3.72
C ASP A 123 -13.78 17.89 -2.46
N THR A 124 -13.35 17.07 -1.50
CA THR A 124 -12.63 17.54 -0.31
C THR A 124 -11.26 18.13 -0.70
N VAL A 125 -10.51 17.46 -1.57
CA VAL A 125 -9.20 17.95 -2.05
C VAL A 125 -9.33 19.20 -2.93
N ARG A 126 -10.41 19.32 -3.69
CA ARG A 126 -10.64 20.44 -4.60
C ARG A 126 -11.14 21.69 -3.89
N ASN A 127 -11.93 21.54 -2.84
CA ASN A 127 -12.53 22.66 -2.13
C ASN A 127 -11.75 23.08 -0.88
N LYS A 128 -10.77 22.28 -0.45
CA LYS A 128 -9.89 22.62 0.68
C LYS A 128 -8.54 23.12 0.21
N ASP A 129 -8.04 24.12 0.90
CA ASP A 129 -6.67 24.55 0.73
C ASP A 129 -5.70 23.49 1.26
N VAL A 130 -4.49 23.48 0.72
CA VAL A 130 -3.43 22.53 1.14
C VAL A 130 -3.19 22.63 2.65
N ASP A 131 -3.29 23.83 3.22
CA ASP A 131 -3.15 24.05 4.66
C ASP A 131 -4.28 23.41 5.46
N GLU A 132 -5.53 23.44 4.97
CA GLU A 132 -6.68 22.77 5.61
C GLU A 132 -6.57 21.25 5.51
N LEU A 133 -6.11 20.71 4.37
CA LEU A 133 -5.83 19.28 4.21
C LEU A 133 -4.70 18.83 5.15
N LEU A 134 -3.69 19.67 5.35
CA LEU A 134 -2.60 19.39 6.27
C LEU A 134 -3.08 19.37 7.72
N ASP A 135 -3.96 20.29 8.09
CA ASP A 135 -4.53 20.36 9.43
C ASP A 135 -5.48 19.21 9.72
N ASP A 136 -6.30 18.77 8.75
CA ASP A 136 -7.09 17.54 8.87
C ASP A 136 -6.21 16.30 9.01
N ALA A 137 -5.15 16.19 8.20
CA ALA A 137 -4.20 15.10 8.30
C ALA A 137 -3.51 15.09 9.68
N ARG A 138 -3.12 16.25 10.21
CA ARG A 138 -2.58 16.39 11.57
C ARG A 138 -3.60 15.98 12.63
N ALA A 139 -4.86 16.36 12.46
CA ALA A 139 -5.95 15.98 13.35
C ALA A 139 -6.16 14.46 13.36
N PHE A 140 -6.13 13.81 12.19
CA PHE A 140 -6.22 12.35 12.05
C PHE A 140 -5.04 11.63 12.70
N VAL A 141 -3.80 12.09 12.48
CA VAL A 141 -2.59 11.54 13.12
C VAL A 141 -2.67 11.66 14.64
N ARG A 142 -3.20 12.78 15.15
CA ARG A 142 -3.40 13.00 16.59
C ARG A 142 -4.50 12.12 17.17
N ALA A 143 -5.58 11.91 16.42
CA ALA A 143 -6.69 11.04 16.83
C ALA A 143 -6.27 9.57 16.91
N SER A 144 -5.46 9.12 15.94
CA SER A 144 -5.07 7.71 15.80
C SER A 144 -3.57 7.55 15.48
N PRO A 145 -2.68 7.70 16.48
CA PRO A 145 -1.24 7.60 16.28
C PRO A 145 -0.80 6.24 15.71
N ALA A 146 -1.41 5.15 16.15
CA ALA A 146 -1.06 3.80 15.70
C ALA A 146 -1.39 3.57 14.22
N VAL A 147 -2.55 4.06 13.75
CA VAL A 147 -2.95 3.96 12.34
C VAL A 147 -2.00 4.75 11.46
N ALA A 148 -1.64 5.97 11.88
CA ALA A 148 -0.67 6.79 11.16
C ALA A 148 0.70 6.11 11.05
N ILE A 149 1.21 5.51 12.13
CA ILE A 149 2.47 4.75 12.11
C ILE A 149 2.39 3.56 11.16
N GLY A 150 1.28 2.82 11.17
CA GLY A 150 1.07 1.69 10.26
C GLY A 150 1.05 2.10 8.79
N VAL A 151 0.34 3.18 8.46
CA VAL A 151 0.29 3.71 7.08
C VAL A 151 1.67 4.21 6.64
N ALA A 152 2.38 4.95 7.49
CA ALA A 152 3.72 5.44 7.18
C ALA A 152 4.71 4.28 6.96
N ALA A 153 4.65 3.24 7.78
CA ALA A 153 5.48 2.05 7.63
C ALA A 153 5.16 1.29 6.33
N ALA A 154 3.88 1.12 6.00
CA ALA A 154 3.45 0.47 4.76
C ALA A 154 3.91 1.23 3.51
N LEU A 155 3.75 2.56 3.49
CA LEU A 155 4.22 3.41 2.39
C LEU A 155 5.74 3.38 2.27
N GLY A 156 6.47 3.50 3.39
CA GLY A 156 7.93 3.39 3.40
C GLY A 156 8.43 2.05 2.90
N PHE A 157 7.77 0.96 3.31
CA PHE A 157 8.07 -0.40 2.83
C PHE A 157 7.78 -0.56 1.34
N ALA A 158 6.65 -0.06 0.85
CA ALA A 158 6.31 -0.14 -0.58
C ALA A 158 7.37 0.58 -1.45
N VAL A 159 7.80 1.77 -1.03
CA VAL A 159 8.88 2.51 -1.70
C VAL A 159 10.20 1.74 -1.63
N ALA A 160 10.58 1.23 -0.46
CA ALA A 160 11.79 0.42 -0.29
C ALA A 160 11.75 -0.84 -1.17
N ARG A 161 10.58 -1.50 -1.24
CA ARG A 161 10.36 -2.71 -2.03
C ARG A 161 10.44 -2.43 -3.53
N LEU A 162 9.93 -1.29 -4.00
CA LEU A 162 10.05 -0.86 -5.38
C LEU A 162 11.52 -0.63 -5.77
N PHE A 163 12.27 0.09 -4.93
CA PHE A 163 13.70 0.29 -5.16
C PHE A 163 14.48 -1.03 -5.14
N GLN A 164 14.16 -1.94 -4.22
CA GLN A 164 14.79 -3.26 -4.16
C GLN A 164 14.42 -4.12 -5.38
N ALA A 165 13.14 -4.15 -5.76
CA ALA A 165 12.66 -4.88 -6.93
C ALA A 165 13.31 -4.39 -8.23
N GLY A 166 13.54 -3.08 -8.37
CA GLY A 166 14.24 -2.52 -9.53
C GLY A 166 15.74 -2.82 -9.55
N VAL A 167 16.38 -3.02 -8.39
CA VAL A 167 17.80 -3.41 -8.30
C VAL A 167 17.99 -4.91 -8.57
N ASP A 168 17.03 -5.75 -8.17
CA ASP A 168 17.08 -7.20 -8.42
C ASP A 168 16.92 -7.54 -9.92
N ASP A 169 16.23 -6.70 -10.69
CA ASP A 169 16.08 -6.86 -12.16
C ASP A 169 17.39 -6.56 -12.93
N THR A 170 18.34 -5.85 -12.31
CA THR A 170 19.66 -5.57 -12.92
C THR A 170 20.73 -6.63 -12.64
N ARG A 171 20.37 -7.75 -11.98
CA ARG A 171 21.32 -8.83 -11.63
C ARG A 171 21.00 -10.21 -12.24
N ALA A 172 20.11 -10.27 -13.23
CA ALA A 172 19.88 -11.46 -14.05
C ALA A 172 20.66 -11.39 -15.37
#